data_AF-A0A7I7SIT4-F1
#
_entry.id   AF-A0A7I7SIT4-F1
#
_cell.length_a   1.000
_cell.length_b   1.000
_cell.length_c   1.000
_cell.angle_alpha   90.00
_cell.angle_beta   90.00
_cell.angle_gamma   90.00
#
_symmetry.space_group_name_H-M   'P 1'
#
loop_
_entity.id
_entity.type
_entity.pdbx_description
1 polymer ?
#
loop_
_entity_poly.entity_id
_entity_poly.type
_entity_poly.pdbx_seq_one_letter_code
_entity_poly.pdbx_strand_id
1 'polypeptide(L)'
;MIEGVLAGEGEPDQVMADRGLALVRDDSLIQAAVNEALEAHPDIAEKIRGGKVQAAGAIVGAVMKATKGQADAARVRELVMAACGQS
;
A
#
# COMPACT_ATOMS: atom_id res chain seq x y z
N MET A 1 13.12 -8.83 -35.28
CA MET A 1 14.20 -8.60 -34.28
C MET A 1 13.62 -7.59 -33.30
N ILE A 2 13.10 -7.92 -32.13
CA ILE A 2 12.98 -9.18 -31.39
C ILE A 2 11.61 -9.20 -30.70
N GLU A 3 10.90 -10.31 -30.80
CA GLU A 3 9.82 -10.68 -29.90
C GLU A 3 10.48 -11.28 -28.64
N GLY A 4 10.07 -10.85 -27.44
CA GLY A 4 10.45 -11.44 -26.16
C GLY A 4 9.26 -11.31 -25.21
N VAL A 5 8.47 -12.38 -25.02
CA VAL A 5 8.54 -13.27 -23.83
C VAL A 5 8.33 -12.44 -22.56
N LEU A 6 7.10 -12.28 -22.08
CA LEU A 6 6.43 -13.22 -21.17
C LEU A 6 7.33 -13.70 -20.03
N ALA A 7 7.47 -12.86 -19.00
CA ALA A 7 7.84 -13.30 -17.66
C ALA A 7 7.15 -12.36 -16.66
N GLY A 8 6.31 -12.93 -15.79
CA GLY A 8 5.89 -12.24 -14.59
C GLY A 8 7.11 -11.88 -13.72
N GLU A 9 6.94 -10.86 -12.89
CA GLU A 9 7.90 -10.36 -11.90
C GLU A 9 9.07 -9.56 -12.52
N GLY A 10 8.88 -8.24 -12.56
CA GLY A 10 9.90 -7.25 -12.89
C GLY A 10 9.36 -5.85 -12.62
N GLU A 11 9.73 -5.30 -11.46
CA GLU A 11 9.31 -4.02 -10.89
C GLU A 11 9.35 -2.84 -11.88
N PRO A 12 8.31 -1.99 -11.92
CA PRO A 12 8.44 -0.63 -12.38
C PRO A 12 8.69 0.30 -11.17
N ASP A 13 9.75 0.05 -10.40
CA ASP A 13 10.24 0.99 -9.37
C ASP A 13 11.16 2.08 -9.98
N GLN A 14 11.00 2.33 -11.28
CA GLN A 14 11.79 3.31 -12.00
C GLN A 14 10.88 4.23 -12.79
N VAL A 15 11.08 5.52 -12.48
CA VAL A 15 10.58 6.73 -13.15
C VAL A 15 9.27 7.29 -12.56
N MET A 16 9.38 8.11 -11.50
CA MET A 16 8.86 9.50 -11.47
C MET A 16 9.24 10.22 -10.15
N ALA A 17 10.53 10.21 -9.82
CA ALA A 17 11.11 10.92 -8.68
C ALA A 17 11.30 12.43 -8.90
N ASP A 18 10.54 13.09 -9.79
CA ASP A 18 10.95 14.42 -10.28
C ASP A 18 10.12 15.63 -9.84
N ARG A 19 9.01 15.47 -9.10
CA ARG A 19 8.38 16.59 -8.38
C ARG A 19 7.72 16.08 -7.11
N GLY A 20 8.25 16.49 -5.96
CA GLY A 20 7.86 16.05 -4.60
C GLY A 20 6.44 16.42 -4.14
N LEU A 21 5.45 16.40 -5.03
CA LEU A 21 4.03 16.63 -4.77
C LEU A 21 3.12 15.77 -5.66
N ALA A 22 3.65 14.78 -6.39
CA ALA A 22 2.81 13.79 -7.06
C ALA A 22 2.25 12.86 -5.98
N LEU A 23 1.00 13.10 -5.57
CA LEU A 23 0.20 12.13 -4.83
C LEU A 23 0.34 10.79 -5.58
N VAL A 24 0.86 9.76 -4.94
CA VAL A 24 0.89 8.41 -5.50
C VAL A 24 -0.57 8.01 -5.67
N ARG A 25 -1.04 7.98 -6.92
CA ARG A 25 -2.41 7.57 -7.29
C ARG A 25 -2.46 6.13 -7.77
N ASP A 26 -1.31 5.50 -7.96
CA ASP A 26 -1.22 4.11 -8.36
C ASP A 26 -1.59 3.22 -7.18
N ASP A 27 -2.83 2.74 -7.20
CA ASP A 27 -3.37 1.83 -6.20
C ASP A 27 -2.45 0.61 -6.00
N SER A 28 -1.74 0.16 -7.03
CA SER A 28 -0.77 -0.94 -6.93
C SER A 28 0.41 -0.61 -6.01
N LEU A 29 0.95 0.60 -6.06
CA LEU A 29 2.05 1.03 -5.18
C LEU A 29 1.55 1.21 -3.74
N ILE A 30 0.37 1.80 -3.57
CA ILE A 30 -0.24 1.95 -2.24
C ILE A 30 -0.55 0.57 -1.66
N GLN A 31 -1.07 -0.36 -2.47
CA GLN A 31 -1.38 -1.72 -2.04
C GLN A 31 -0.12 -2.49 -1.63
N ALA A 32 1.00 -2.34 -2.36
CA ALA A 32 2.27 -2.93 -1.97
C ALA A 32 2.74 -2.42 -0.61
N ALA A 33 2.73 -1.09 -0.40
CA ALA A 33 3.09 -0.48 0.88
C ALA A 33 2.15 -0.90 2.03
N VAL A 34 0.85 -1.06 1.75
CA VAL A 34 -0.14 -1.59 2.71
C VAL A 34 0.18 -3.02 3.08
N ASN A 35 0.49 -3.89 2.11
CA ASN A 35 0.85 -5.28 2.37
C ASN A 35 2.11 -5.35 3.23
N GLU A 36 3.16 -4.60 2.88
CA GLU A 36 4.39 -4.52 3.67
C GLU A 36 4.13 -4.04 5.10
N ALA A 37 3.28 -3.03 5.29
CA ALA A 37 2.91 -2.55 6.61
C ALA A 37 2.08 -3.57 7.42
N LEU A 38 1.22 -4.35 6.76
CA LEU A 38 0.46 -5.43 7.40
C LEU A 38 1.35 -6.62 7.76
N GLU A 39 2.36 -6.94 6.95
CA GLU A 39 3.36 -7.97 7.22
C GLU A 39 4.32 -7.55 8.34
N ALA A 40 4.68 -6.26 8.42
CA ALA A 40 5.45 -5.70 9.52
C ALA A 40 4.66 -5.64 10.84
N HIS A 41 3.32 -5.58 10.77
CA HIS A 41 2.42 -5.47 11.91
C HIS A 41 1.27 -6.50 11.87
N PRO A 42 1.59 -7.80 11.97
CA PRO A 42 0.59 -8.86 11.85
C PRO A 42 -0.44 -8.80 12.98
N ASP A 43 -0.06 -8.34 14.18
CA ASP A 43 -0.97 -8.18 15.32
C ASP A 43 -2.05 -7.12 15.06
N ILE A 44 -1.73 -6.10 14.28
CA ILE A 44 -2.66 -5.05 13.87
C ILE A 44 -3.59 -5.58 12.79
N ALA A 45 -3.06 -6.33 11.81
CA ALA A 45 -3.85 -7.00 10.79
C ALA A 45 -4.90 -7.94 11.41
N GLU A 46 -4.52 -8.75 12.41
CA GLU A 46 -5.46 -9.61 13.14
C GLU A 46 -6.53 -8.83 13.90
N LYS A 47 -6.16 -7.71 14.55
CA LYS A 47 -7.13 -6.83 15.20
C LYS A 47 -8.17 -6.29 14.21
N ILE A 48 -7.72 -5.85 13.03
CA ILE A 48 -8.61 -5.35 11.96
C ILE A 48 -9.53 -6.45 11.46
N ARG A 49 -9.00 -7.66 11.18
CA ARG A 49 -9.81 -8.84 10.81
C ARG A 49 -10.81 -9.22 11.90
N GLY A 50 -10.45 -9.02 13.17
CA GLY A 50 -11.33 -9.19 14.33
C GLY A 50 -12.36 -8.08 14.52
N GLY A 51 -12.52 -7.17 13.55
CA GLY A 51 -13.51 -6.08 13.58
C GLY A 51 -13.04 -4.81 14.28
N LYS A 52 -11.79 -4.72 14.75
CA LYS A 52 -11.23 -3.49 15.34
C LYS A 52 -10.71 -2.56 14.25
N VAL A 53 -11.63 -1.95 13.51
CA VAL A 53 -11.34 -1.01 12.42
C VAL A 53 -10.44 0.16 12.86
N GLN A 54 -10.49 0.54 14.15
CA GLN A 54 -9.62 1.57 14.74
C GLN A 54 -8.12 1.24 14.58
N ALA A 55 -7.77 -0.04 14.56
CA ALA A 55 -6.40 -0.50 14.37
C ALA A 55 -5.87 -0.20 12.96
N ALA A 56 -6.74 -0.03 11.95
CA ALA A 56 -6.34 0.37 10.61
C ALA A 56 -5.66 1.75 10.57
N GLY A 57 -5.99 2.66 11.51
CA GLY A 57 -5.34 3.97 11.59
C GLY A 57 -3.84 3.90 11.85
N ALA A 58 -3.37 2.87 12.56
CA ALA A 58 -1.95 2.65 12.80
C ALA A 58 -1.22 2.25 11.50
N ILE A 59 -1.82 1.36 10.71
CA ILE A 59 -1.29 0.96 9.39
C ILE A 59 -1.28 2.15 8.44
N VAL A 60 -2.37 2.93 8.40
CA VAL A 60 -2.44 4.15 7.58
C VAL A 60 -1.29 5.10 7.90
N GLY A 61 -1.05 5.36 9.19
CA GLY A 61 0.08 6.20 9.61
C GLY A 61 1.45 5.64 9.21
N ALA A 62 1.63 4.32 9.31
CA ALA A 62 2.86 3.65 8.89
C ALA A 62 3.11 3.79 7.39
N VAL A 63 2.09 3.52 6.56
CA VAL A 63 2.15 3.64 5.09
C VAL A 63 2.36 5.08 4.65
N MET A 64 1.65 6.05 5.25
CA MET A 64 1.86 7.46 4.96
C MET A 64 3.29 7.90 5.30
N LYS A 65 3.86 7.38 6.40
CA LYS A 65 5.24 7.69 6.77
C LYS A 65 6.24 7.05 5.80
N ALA A 66 6.04 5.81 5.41
CA ALA A 66 6.89 5.09 4.44
C ALA A 66 6.89 5.78 3.07
N THR A 67 5.71 6.21 2.62
CA THR A 67 5.51 6.96 1.37
C THR A 67 5.79 8.46 1.50
N LYS A 68 6.33 8.94 2.63
CA LYS A 68 6.63 10.37 2.89
C LYS A 68 5.44 11.32 2.63
N GLY A 69 4.22 10.87 2.91
CA GLY A 69 2.98 11.63 2.69
C GLY A 69 2.53 11.67 1.24
N GLN A 70 3.12 10.86 0.36
CA GLN A 70 2.71 10.78 -1.04
C GLN A 70 1.44 9.94 -1.22
N ALA A 71 1.13 9.01 -0.31
CA ALA A 71 -0.12 8.24 -0.35
C ALA A 71 -1.28 8.97 0.34
N ASP A 72 -2.48 8.86 -0.25
CA ASP A 72 -3.71 9.40 0.32
C ASP A 72 -4.19 8.56 1.52
N ALA A 73 -4.42 9.21 2.66
CA ALA A 73 -4.80 8.54 3.90
C ALA A 73 -6.13 7.78 3.81
N ALA A 74 -7.11 8.34 3.10
CA ALA A 74 -8.41 7.71 2.93
C ALA A 74 -8.28 6.48 2.02
N ARG A 75 -7.52 6.60 0.93
CA ARG A 75 -7.27 5.48 0.01
C ARG A 75 -6.50 4.35 0.69
N VAL A 76 -5.43 4.67 1.42
CA VAL A 76 -4.67 3.69 2.21
C VAL A 76 -5.60 2.96 3.18
N ARG A 77 -6.48 3.69 3.88
CA ARG A 77 -7.43 3.09 4.81
C ARG A 77 -8.38 2.12 4.13
N GLU A 78 -8.94 2.49 2.98
CA GLU A 78 -9.79 1.59 2.18
C GLU A 78 -9.06 0.31 1.78
N LEU A 79 -7.83 0.44 1.28
CA LEU A 79 -7.01 -0.72 0.87
C LEU A 79 -6.66 -1.62 2.05
N VAL A 80 -6.36 -1.04 3.22
CA VAL A 80 -6.13 -1.81 4.46
C VAL A 80 -7.38 -2.60 4.86
N MET A 81 -8.55 -1.98 4.81
CA MET A 81 -9.81 -2.65 5.15
C MET A 81 -10.14 -3.74 4.13
N ALA A 82 -9.98 -3.46 2.84
CA ALA A 82 -10.16 -4.43 1.75
C ALA A 82 -9.20 -5.63 1.90
N ALA A 83 -7.92 -5.39 2.17
CA ALA A 83 -6.91 -6.43 2.39
C ALA A 83 -7.22 -7.31 3.63
N CYS A 84 -7.89 -6.75 4.64
CA CYS A 84 -8.33 -7.48 5.82
C CYS A 84 -9.72 -8.12 5.68
N GLY A 85 -10.36 -8.02 4.51
CA GLY A 85 -11.70 -8.57 4.26
C GLY A 85 -12.82 -7.82 5.01
N GLN A 86 -12.57 -6.58 5.44
CA GLN A 86 -13.56 -5.67 6.00
C GLN A 86 -14.00 -4.76 4.84
N SER A 87 -15.01 -5.14 4.07
CA SER A 87 -15.56 -4.36 2.94
C SER A 87 -17.05 -4.14 3.10
#